data_AF-A0A7C9RLB2-F1
#
_entry.id   AF-A0A7C9RLB2-F1
#
_cell.length_a   1.000
_cell.length_b   1.000
_cell.length_c   1.000
_cell.angle_alpha   90.00
_cell.angle_beta   90.00
_cell.angle_gamma   90.00
#
_symmetry.space_group_name_H-M   'P 1'
#
loop_
_entity.id
_entity.type
_entity.pdbx_description
1 polymer ?
#
loop_
_entity_poly.entity_id
_entity_poly.type
_entity_poly.pdbx_seq_one_letter_code
_entity_poly.pdbx_strand_id
1 'polypeptide(L)'
;MNTEELLDYDDLGNALREGRALRPARGYRFLLAQGDLNFQSRVVSDPVPLGRQLLEAAALDPRDGYSLIAILPSGDFEDVRLNEPFDLRERGAERFIAFQTDRDFKLTLNDHELLWGKPVISGT
;
A
#
# COMPACT_ATOMS: atom_id res chain seq x y z
N MET A 1 -15.63 -16.53 29.87
CA MET A 1 -14.47 -16.09 29.07
C MET A 1 -15.07 -15.24 27.96
N ASN A 2 -14.99 -13.91 28.09
CA ASN A 2 -15.52 -12.99 27.07
C ASN A 2 -14.60 -13.12 25.85
N THR A 3 -15.05 -13.83 24.83
CA THR A 3 -14.48 -13.69 23.50
C THR A 3 -14.89 -12.29 23.04
N GLU A 4 -14.02 -11.30 23.19
CA GLU A 4 -14.24 -10.03 22.50
C GLU A 4 -14.37 -10.36 21.01
N GLU A 5 -15.56 -10.17 20.45
CA GLU A 5 -15.80 -10.37 19.02
C GLU A 5 -14.89 -9.40 18.27
N LEU A 6 -13.81 -9.95 17.69
CA LEU A 6 -12.93 -9.20 16.81
C LEU A 6 -13.75 -8.64 15.65
N LEU A 7 -13.52 -7.37 15.33
CA LEU A 7 -14.08 -6.71 14.16
C LEU A 7 -13.73 -7.52 12.90
N ASP A 8 -14.63 -7.53 11.91
CA ASP A 8 -14.37 -8.17 10.61
C ASP A 8 -13.18 -7.50 9.90
N TYR A 9 -13.10 -6.18 9.98
CA TYR A 9 -11.93 -5.42 9.56
C TYR A 9 -11.80 -4.10 10.33
N ASP A 10 -10.59 -3.57 10.40
CA ASP A 10 -10.35 -2.16 10.70
C ASP A 10 -9.81 -1.45 9.45
N ASP A 11 -10.23 -0.21 9.23
CA ASP A 11 -9.88 0.58 8.05
C ASP A 11 -8.74 1.53 8.38
N LEU A 12 -7.63 1.41 7.65
CA LEU A 12 -6.42 2.20 7.86
C LEU A 12 -6.71 3.69 7.72
N GLY A 13 -7.46 4.09 6.69
CA GLY A 13 -7.69 5.50 6.43
C GLY A 13 -8.65 6.14 7.43
N ASN A 14 -9.59 5.37 7.97
CA ASN A 14 -10.38 5.84 9.10
C ASN A 14 -9.53 5.98 10.37
N ALA A 15 -8.68 5.00 10.67
CA ALA A 15 -7.81 5.05 11.84
C ALA A 15 -6.86 6.27 11.81
N LEU A 16 -6.24 6.53 10.65
CA LEU A 16 -5.36 7.69 10.45
C LEU A 16 -6.10 9.02 10.58
N ARG A 17 -7.28 9.15 9.96
CA ARG A 17 -8.11 10.36 10.04
C ARG A 17 -8.60 10.66 11.46
N GLU A 18 -8.87 9.61 12.23
CA GLU A 18 -9.25 9.70 13.64
C GLU A 18 -8.05 9.88 14.58
N GLY A 19 -6.82 9.80 14.07
CA GLY A 19 -5.60 9.90 14.89
C GLY A 19 -5.46 8.76 15.90
N ARG A 20 -5.97 7.57 15.59
CA ARG A 20 -5.98 6.40 16.49
C ARG A 20 -5.16 5.25 15.92
N ALA A 21 -4.73 4.36 16.80
CA ALA A 21 -4.14 3.08 16.40
C ALA A 21 -5.18 2.17 15.72
N LEU A 22 -4.68 1.25 14.88
CA LEU A 22 -5.48 0.14 14.35
C LEU A 22 -5.95 -0.76 15.50
N ARG A 23 -7.23 -1.11 15.47
CA ARG A 23 -7.88 -2.03 16.40
C ARG A 23 -7.59 -3.46 15.97
N PRO A 24 -7.51 -4.41 16.91
CA PRO A 24 -7.49 -5.82 16.57
C PRO A 24 -8.72 -6.20 15.73
N ALA A 25 -8.48 -6.76 14.55
CA ALA A 25 -9.51 -7.17 13.62
C ALA A 25 -9.09 -8.42 12.84
N ARG A 26 -10.05 -9.08 12.19
CA ARG A 26 -9.80 -10.22 11.29
C ARG A 26 -9.14 -9.80 9.97
N GLY A 27 -9.22 -8.51 9.64
CA GLY A 27 -8.58 -7.94 8.47
C GLY A 27 -8.30 -6.45 8.61
N TYR A 28 -7.40 -5.95 7.77
CA TYR A 28 -6.97 -4.57 7.74
C TYR A 28 -7.18 -4.05 6.33
N ARG A 29 -8.07 -3.06 6.19
CA ARG A 29 -8.46 -2.52 4.90
C ARG A 29 -7.55 -1.37 4.50
N PHE A 30 -7.02 -1.46 3.30
CA PHE A 30 -6.17 -0.47 2.65
C PHE A 30 -6.66 -0.18 1.24
N LEU A 31 -6.07 0.81 0.58
CA LEU A 31 -6.37 1.22 -0.78
C LEU A 31 -5.22 0.85 -1.72
N LEU A 32 -5.53 0.21 -2.84
CA LEU A 32 -4.55 -0.09 -3.89
C LEU A 32 -5.07 0.35 -5.26
N ALA A 33 -4.26 1.11 -5.99
CA ALA A 33 -4.45 1.43 -7.40
C ALA A 33 -3.46 0.63 -8.27
N GLN A 34 -3.82 0.36 -9.53
CA GLN A 34 -3.00 -0.40 -10.47
C GLN A 34 -2.71 0.44 -11.72
N GLY A 35 -1.48 0.94 -11.86
CA GLY A 35 -1.06 1.72 -13.02
C GLY A 35 -1.70 3.11 -13.16
N ASP A 36 -2.55 3.51 -12.21
CA ASP A 36 -3.24 4.79 -12.16
C ASP A 36 -3.46 5.24 -10.70
N LEU A 37 -4.35 6.22 -10.48
CA LEU A 37 -4.77 6.68 -9.15
C LEU A 37 -6.22 6.28 -8.81
N ASN A 38 -6.77 5.26 -9.48
CA ASN A 38 -8.11 4.73 -9.20
C ASN A 38 -8.02 3.68 -8.08
N PHE A 39 -7.97 4.17 -6.85
CA PHE A 39 -7.84 3.32 -5.67
C PHE A 39 -9.05 2.41 -5.45
N GLN A 40 -8.78 1.14 -5.14
CA GLN A 40 -9.78 0.14 -4.75
C GLN A 40 -9.47 -0.38 -3.34
N SER A 41 -10.51 -0.61 -2.54
CA SER A 41 -10.36 -1.18 -1.20
C SER A 41 -9.96 -2.65 -1.25
N ARG A 42 -8.89 -2.99 -0.54
CA ARG A 42 -8.34 -4.34 -0.39
C ARG A 42 -8.17 -4.68 1.08
N VAL A 43 -8.03 -5.96 1.41
CA VAL A 43 -7.92 -6.44 2.79
C VAL A 43 -6.78 -7.43 2.91
N VAL A 44 -5.96 -7.27 3.94
CA VAL A 44 -4.97 -8.25 4.41
C VAL A 44 -5.33 -8.72 5.82
N SER A 45 -4.98 -9.95 6.19
CA SER A 45 -5.29 -10.50 7.51
C SER A 45 -4.29 -10.13 8.61
N ASP A 46 -3.10 -9.68 8.23
CA ASP A 46 -1.99 -9.31 9.12
C ASP A 46 -1.73 -7.80 8.99
N PRO A 47 -1.57 -7.03 10.09
CA PRO A 47 -1.22 -5.61 10.02
C PRO A 47 0.24 -5.35 9.62
N VAL A 48 1.09 -6.39 9.53
CA VAL A 48 2.48 -6.32 9.06
C VAL A 48 2.68 -7.26 7.86
N PRO A 49 1.95 -7.06 6.75
CA PRO A 49 2.06 -7.92 5.59
C PRO A 49 3.42 -7.77 4.90
N LEU A 50 3.82 -8.80 4.16
CA LEU A 50 4.84 -8.67 3.12
C LEU A 50 4.29 -7.87 1.94
N GLY A 51 5.14 -7.12 1.23
CA GLY A 51 4.71 -6.38 0.04
C GLY A 51 3.97 -7.24 -1.00
N ARG A 52 4.41 -8.50 -1.20
CA ARG A 52 3.72 -9.45 -2.09
C ARG A 52 2.28 -9.77 -1.68
N GLN A 53 1.99 -9.77 -0.38
CA GLN A 53 0.64 -10.06 0.12
C GLN A 53 -0.33 -8.89 -0.17
N LEU A 54 0.19 -7.66 -0.22
CA LEU A 54 -0.60 -6.49 -0.64
C LEU A 54 -0.97 -6.57 -2.13
N LEU A 55 -0.05 -7.06 -2.98
CA LEU A 55 -0.34 -7.34 -4.39
C LEU A 55 -1.35 -8.49 -4.57
N GLU A 56 -1.16 -9.59 -3.84
CA GLU A 56 -2.06 -10.76 -3.88
C GLU A 56 -3.48 -10.40 -3.42
N ALA A 57 -3.63 -9.51 -2.43
CA ALA A 57 -4.93 -8.99 -2.02
C ALA A 57 -5.66 -8.22 -3.15
N ALA A 58 -4.91 -7.71 -4.13
CA ALA A 58 -5.43 -7.10 -5.34
C ALA A 58 -5.61 -8.08 -6.51
N ALA A 59 -5.38 -9.37 -6.30
CA ALA A 59 -5.33 -10.41 -7.33
C ALA A 59 -4.25 -10.19 -8.40
N LEU A 60 -3.14 -9.54 -8.02
CA LEU A 60 -1.96 -9.36 -8.85
C LEU A 60 -0.93 -10.44 -8.52
N ASP A 61 -0.31 -11.03 -9.54
CA ASP A 61 0.78 -12.00 -9.35
C ASP A 61 2.10 -11.25 -9.08
N PRO A 62 2.73 -11.41 -7.90
CA PRO A 62 3.99 -10.74 -7.57
C PRO A 62 5.15 -11.09 -8.52
N ARG A 63 5.02 -12.17 -9.31
CA ARG A 63 6.04 -12.63 -10.27
C ARG A 63 5.96 -11.89 -11.61
N ASP A 64 4.88 -11.15 -11.86
CA ASP A 64 4.63 -10.45 -13.12
C ASP A 64 5.34 -9.08 -13.20
N GLY A 65 6.43 -8.89 -12.45
CA GLY A 65 7.27 -7.69 -12.50
C GLY A 65 6.59 -6.44 -11.92
N TYR A 66 5.80 -6.59 -10.86
CA TYR A 66 5.20 -5.44 -10.17
C TYR A 66 6.20 -4.79 -9.21
N SER A 67 6.31 -3.47 -9.30
CA SER A 67 6.78 -2.61 -8.20
C SER A 67 5.57 -2.17 -7.38
N LEU A 68 5.78 -1.98 -6.08
CA LEU A 68 4.75 -1.56 -5.13
C LEU A 68 5.24 -0.33 -4.37
N ILE A 69 4.49 0.76 -4.43
CA ILE A 69 4.84 2.02 -3.78
C ILE A 69 3.77 2.39 -2.76
N ALA A 70 4.18 2.74 -1.55
CA ALA A 70 3.33 3.30 -0.51
C ALA A 70 3.31 4.83 -0.61
N ILE A 71 2.13 5.44 -0.42
CA ILE A 71 1.99 6.88 -0.25
C ILE A 71 1.87 7.17 1.24
N LEU A 72 2.90 7.78 1.81
CA LEU A 72 2.96 8.10 3.24
C LEU A 72 2.03 9.28 3.59
N PRO A 73 1.67 9.47 4.88
CA PRO A 73 0.90 10.63 5.31
C PRO A 73 1.54 11.98 4.95
N SER A 74 2.87 12.04 4.83
CA SER A 74 3.60 13.23 4.37
C SER A 74 3.36 13.55 2.89
N GLY A 75 2.86 12.59 2.11
CA GLY A 75 2.79 12.66 0.65
C GLY A 75 4.01 12.04 -0.05
N ASP A 76 5.04 11.64 0.68
CA ASP A 76 6.22 11.00 0.11
C ASP A 76 5.90 9.58 -0.38
N PHE A 77 6.61 9.17 -1.41
CA PHE A 77 6.48 7.87 -2.02
C PHE A 77 7.59 6.97 -1.50
N GLU A 78 7.23 5.77 -1.02
CA GLU A 78 8.18 4.81 -0.47
C GLU A 78 8.08 3.46 -1.19
N ASP A 79 9.23 2.90 -1.58
CA ASP A 79 9.31 1.55 -2.16
C ASP A 79 8.96 0.47 -1.14
N VAL A 80 8.04 -0.42 -1.49
CA VAL A 80 7.63 -1.55 -0.67
C VAL A 80 8.24 -2.82 -1.23
N ARG A 81 9.30 -3.30 -0.59
CA ARG A 81 9.97 -4.55 -0.97
C ARG A 81 9.01 -5.73 -0.81
N LEU A 82 8.84 -6.52 -1.87
CA LEU A 82 7.85 -7.61 -1.91
C LEU A 82 8.08 -8.72 -0.86
N ASN A 83 9.33 -8.91 -0.44
CA ASN A 83 9.73 -9.95 0.51
C ASN A 83 10.07 -9.40 1.91
N GLU A 84 9.83 -8.11 2.16
CA GLU A 84 10.05 -7.51 3.49
C GLU A 84 8.71 -7.20 4.16
N PRO A 85 8.63 -7.33 5.50
CA PRO A 85 7.46 -6.90 6.25
C PRO A 85 7.28 -5.38 6.15
N PHE A 86 6.04 -4.96 5.96
CA PHE A 86 5.66 -3.56 5.93
C PHE A 86 4.62 -3.29 7.02
N ASP A 87 5.02 -2.61 8.10
CA ASP A 87 4.11 -2.34 9.22
C ASP A 87 3.13 -1.21 8.88
N LEU A 88 1.87 -1.59 8.65
CA LEU A 88 0.79 -0.66 8.33
C LEU A 88 0.45 0.28 9.51
N ARG A 89 0.78 -0.13 10.74
CA ARG A 89 0.50 0.62 11.97
C ARG A 89 1.52 1.73 12.18
N GLU A 90 2.80 1.41 12.00
CA GLU A 90 3.90 2.35 12.24
C GLU A 90 4.08 3.33 11.09
N ARG A 91 4.00 2.86 9.85
CA ARG A 91 4.22 3.71 8.66
C ARG A 91 3.01 4.56 8.30
N GLY A 92 1.82 4.17 8.73
CA GLY A 92 0.58 4.89 8.45
C GLY A 92 0.24 5.02 6.96
N ALA A 93 0.77 4.14 6.11
CA ALA A 93 0.45 4.14 4.69
C ALA A 93 -0.88 3.43 4.45
N GLU A 94 -1.89 4.18 4.01
CA GLU A 94 -3.20 3.64 3.67
C GLU A 94 -3.35 3.35 2.16
N ARG A 95 -2.53 4.01 1.33
CA ARG A 95 -2.62 4.02 -0.13
C ARG A 95 -1.36 3.42 -0.74
N PHE A 96 -1.58 2.50 -1.66
CA PHE A 96 -0.55 1.83 -2.42
C PHE A 96 -0.81 1.94 -3.91
N ILE A 97 0.25 2.00 -4.70
CA ILE A 97 0.19 1.94 -6.15
C ILE A 97 1.04 0.77 -6.60
N ALA A 98 0.43 -0.16 -7.33
CA ALA A 98 1.12 -1.23 -8.02
C ALA A 98 1.26 -0.88 -9.50
N PHE A 99 2.44 -1.08 -10.09
CA PHE A 99 2.62 -0.94 -11.53
C PHE A 99 3.60 -2.00 -12.04
N GLN A 100 3.30 -2.59 -13.20
CA GLN A 100 4.24 -3.48 -13.87
C GLN A 100 5.35 -2.63 -14.46
N THR A 101 6.60 -2.92 -14.10
CA THR A 101 7.71 -2.20 -14.68
C THR A 101 8.99 -3.03 -14.70
N ASP A 102 9.83 -2.77 -15.70
CA ASP A 102 11.21 -3.23 -15.72
C ASP A 102 12.17 -2.20 -15.07
N ARG A 103 11.69 -0.97 -14.79
CA ARG A 103 12.48 0.17 -14.31
C ARG A 103 11.65 1.18 -13.52
N ASP A 104 12.16 1.60 -12.37
CA ASP A 104 11.59 2.71 -11.60
C ASP A 104 12.19 4.07 -12.04
N PHE A 105 11.36 5.11 -12.06
CA PHE A 105 11.73 6.50 -12.32
C PHE A 105 11.49 7.33 -11.07
N LYS A 106 12.44 8.24 -10.79
CA LYS A 106 12.40 9.14 -9.64
C LYS A 106 12.40 10.59 -10.10
N LEU A 107 11.55 11.41 -9.50
CA LEU A 107 11.54 12.87 -9.65
C LEU A 107 11.52 13.48 -8.26
N THR A 108 12.38 14.45 -8.01
CA THR A 108 12.33 15.27 -6.80
C THR A 108 11.68 16.61 -7.13
N LEU A 109 10.61 16.96 -6.42
CA LEU A 109 9.92 18.25 -6.55
C LEU A 109 9.77 18.86 -5.16
N ASN A 110 10.33 20.06 -4.95
CA ASN A 110 10.31 20.73 -3.65
C ASN A 110 10.77 19.82 -2.49
N ASP A 111 11.88 19.11 -2.69
CA ASP A 111 12.44 18.12 -1.76
C ASP A 111 11.58 16.86 -1.48
N HIS A 112 10.43 16.71 -2.15
CA HIS A 112 9.61 15.50 -2.10
C HIS A 112 9.97 14.54 -3.22
N GLU A 113 10.15 13.25 -2.89
CA GLU A 113 10.43 12.19 -3.87
C GLU A 113 9.11 11.61 -4.42
N LEU A 114 9.00 11.62 -5.75
CA LEU A 114 7.96 10.96 -6.52
C LEU A 114 8.57 9.75 -7.22
N LEU A 115 7.93 8.59 -7.03
CA LEU A 115 8.35 7.29 -7.56
C LEU A 115 7.24 6.70 -8.43
N TRP A 116 7.57 6.34 -9.67
CA TRP A 116 6.66 5.61 -10.55
C TRP A 116 7.46 4.72 -11.51
N GLY A 117 6.85 3.64 -11.99
CA GLY A 117 7.36 2.81 -13.08
C GLY A 117 6.64 3.16 -14.38
N LYS A 118 7.13 2.70 -15.54
CA LYS A 118 6.54 3.04 -16.85
C LYS A 118 5.01 2.84 -16.87
N PRO A 119 4.22 3.90 -17.09
CA PRO A 119 2.86 3.79 -17.62
C PRO A 119 2.82 4.09 -19.14
N VAL A 120 4.01 4.30 -19.76
CA VAL A 120 4.38 5.05 -20.98
C VAL A 120 4.69 6.55 -20.72
N ILE A 121 5.91 6.97 -21.10
CA ILE A 121 6.27 8.38 -21.43
C ILE A 121 6.90 8.35 -22.83
N SER A 122 6.29 9.03 -23.79
CA SER A 122 6.78 9.18 -25.17
C SER A 122 7.54 10.49 -25.36
N GLY A 123 8.65 10.41 -26.10
CA GLY A 123 9.49 11.52 -26.50
C GLY A 123 10.10 11.25 -27.87
N THR A 124 9.26 10.94 -28.86
CA THR A 124 9.49 11.04 -30.31
C THR A 124 8.12 11.03 -30.99
#